data_AF-A0A165ABT5-F1
#
_entry.id   AF-A0A165ABT5-F1
#
_cell.length_a   1.000
_cell.length_b   1.000
_cell.length_c   1.000
_cell.angle_alpha   90.00
_cell.angle_beta   90.00
_cell.angle_gamma   90.00
#
_symmetry.space_group_name_H-M   'P 1'
#
loop_
_entity.id
_entity.type
_entity.pdbx_description
1 polymer ?
#
loop_
_entity_poly.entity_id
_entity_poly.type
_entity_poly.pdbx_seq_one_letter_code
_entity_poly.pdbx_strand_id
1 'polypeptide(L)'
;TYSKDSVAHVQKYLTKNEVPVHLFEPYIDEIFVRLRGDIFRKFVESDKYTRFCQWKNLELNIQLTMNDFSVHRIIGRGGFGEVYGCRKADTGKMYAMKCLDKKRIKMKQGETLALNERIMLSLVSTGADCPFIVCMTYAFHTPDKLCFVLDLMNGGDLHYHLSQHGVFNEQEMRFYAAEVILGNPDFRFV
;
A
#
# COMPACT_ATOMS: atom_id res chain seq x y z
N THR A 1 -6.50 30.57 18.75
CA THR A 1 -7.03 31.54 17.77
C THR A 1 -6.16 31.42 16.56
N TYR A 2 -6.74 31.30 15.37
CA TYR A 2 -5.96 31.17 14.14
C TYR A 2 -5.24 32.49 13.82
N SER A 3 -4.15 32.43 13.07
CA SER A 3 -3.45 33.63 12.62
C SER A 3 -4.34 34.47 11.70
N LYS A 4 -4.11 35.79 11.70
CA LYS A 4 -4.82 36.70 10.80
C LYS A 4 -4.58 36.35 9.32
N ASP A 5 -3.38 35.85 9.00
CA ASP A 5 -2.98 35.50 7.65
C ASP A 5 -3.74 34.27 7.13
N SER A 6 -3.86 33.22 7.95
CA SER A 6 -4.66 32.03 7.60
C SER A 6 -6.14 32.38 7.44
N VAL A 7 -6.68 33.22 8.32
CA VAL A 7 -8.08 33.67 8.22
C VAL A 7 -8.30 34.48 6.94
N ALA A 8 -7.40 35.41 6.62
CA ALA A 8 -7.47 36.20 5.40
C ALA A 8 -7.34 35.32 4.14
N HIS A 9 -6.47 34.32 4.15
CA HIS A 9 -6.32 33.36 3.05
C HIS A 9 -7.62 32.63 2.76
N VAL A 10 -8.23 32.01 3.77
CA VAL A 10 -9.49 31.26 3.61
C VAL A 10 -10.64 32.19 3.19
N GLN A 11 -10.74 33.36 3.84
CA GLN A 11 -11.79 34.33 3.53
C GLN A 11 -11.70 34.86 2.09
N LYS A 12 -10.49 35.03 1.55
CA LYS A 12 -10.26 35.46 0.16
C LYS A 12 -10.86 34.47 -0.86
N TYR A 13 -10.76 33.16 -0.62
CA TYR A 13 -11.36 32.16 -1.50
C TYR A 13 -12.88 32.06 -1.30
N LEU A 14 -13.34 32.05 -0.04
CA LEU A 14 -14.78 31.95 0.27
C LEU A 14 -15.57 33.15 -0.28
N THR A 15 -15.02 34.37 -0.22
CA THR A 15 -15.66 35.57 -0.79
C THR A 15 -15.79 35.52 -2.31
N LYS A 16 -14.97 34.71 -2.98
CA LYS A 16 -15.05 34.45 -4.41
C LYS A 16 -15.91 33.22 -4.77
N ASN A 17 -16.51 32.55 -3.79
CA ASN A 17 -17.16 31.24 -3.94
C ASN A 17 -16.23 30.17 -4.54
N GLU A 18 -14.92 30.29 -4.32
CA GLU A 18 -13.92 29.31 -4.74
C GLU A 18 -13.62 28.36 -3.55
N VAL A 19 -13.71 27.05 -3.78
CA VAL A 19 -13.47 26.01 -2.75
C VAL A 19 -12.44 24.99 -3.23
N PRO A 20 -11.15 25.38 -3.37
CA PRO A 20 -10.10 24.44 -3.70
C PRO A 20 -9.93 23.38 -2.60
N VAL A 21 -9.44 22.19 -2.95
CA VAL A 21 -9.24 21.07 -2.01
C VAL A 21 -8.33 21.45 -0.83
N HIS A 22 -7.38 22.36 -1.09
CA HIS A 22 -6.39 22.86 -0.14
C HIS A 22 -6.84 24.08 0.66
N LEU A 23 -8.12 24.48 0.56
CA LEU A 23 -8.63 25.72 1.16
C LEU A 23 -8.26 25.86 2.65
N PHE A 24 -8.32 24.77 3.41
CA PHE A 24 -8.10 24.79 4.86
C PHE A 24 -6.69 24.33 5.28
N GLU A 25 -5.78 24.11 4.33
CA GLU A 25 -4.40 23.67 4.62
C GLU A 25 -3.68 24.59 5.63
N PRO A 26 -3.79 25.93 5.54
CA PRO A 26 -3.19 26.82 6.55
C PRO A 26 -3.72 26.60 7.98
N TYR A 27 -4.99 26.26 8.13
CA TYR A 27 -5.55 25.94 9.44
C TYR A 27 -5.07 24.59 9.96
N ILE A 28 -4.95 23.60 9.08
CA ILE A 28 -4.41 22.29 9.42
C ILE A 28 -2.96 22.42 9.93
N ASP A 29 -2.13 23.21 9.26
CA ASP A 29 -0.75 23.47 9.68
C ASP A 29 -0.69 24.11 11.08
N GLU A 30 -1.50 25.15 11.32
CA GLU A 30 -1.57 25.78 12.64
C GLU A 30 -2.05 24.84 13.74
N ILE A 31 -3.03 23.98 13.45
CA ILE A 31 -3.48 22.93 14.37
C ILE A 31 -2.32 21.98 14.68
N PHE A 32 -1.59 21.50 13.67
CA PHE A 32 -0.45 20.60 13.88
C PHE A 32 0.66 21.24 14.70
N VAL A 33 1.02 22.49 14.44
CA VAL A 33 2.01 23.23 15.24
C VAL A 33 1.60 23.28 16.71
N ARG A 34 0.31 23.56 16.98
CA ARG A 34 -0.21 23.61 18.36
C ARG A 34 -0.23 22.23 19.02
N LEU A 35 -0.55 21.18 18.27
CA LEU A 35 -0.57 19.81 18.78
C LEU A 35 0.82 19.32 19.18
N ARG A 36 1.89 19.68 18.46
CA ARG A 36 3.28 19.23 18.71
C ARG A 36 3.86 19.61 20.07
N GLY A 37 3.32 20.63 20.74
CA GLY A 37 3.83 21.12 22.01
C GLY A 37 3.33 20.33 23.23
N ASP A 38 2.83 21.05 24.24
CA ASP A 38 2.38 20.47 25.50
C ASP A 38 1.23 19.46 25.33
N ILE A 39 0.42 19.58 24.28
CA ILE A 39 -0.66 18.63 24.00
C ILE A 39 -0.08 17.25 23.66
N PHE A 40 0.93 17.18 22.79
CA PHE A 40 1.62 15.93 22.47
C PHE A 40 2.36 15.38 23.70
N ARG A 41 2.98 16.24 24.51
CA ARG A 41 3.62 15.80 25.77
C ARG A 41 2.61 15.14 26.72
N LYS A 42 1.46 15.76 26.94
CA LYS A 42 0.36 15.18 27.73
C LYS A 42 -0.16 13.88 27.14
N PHE A 43 -0.17 13.74 25.82
CA PHE A 43 -0.48 12.46 25.17
C PHE A 43 0.55 11.38 25.53
N VAL A 44 1.85 11.69 25.41
CA VAL A 44 2.95 10.76 25.75
C VAL A 44 2.89 10.30 27.21
N GLU A 45 2.50 11.19 28.13
CA GLU A 45 2.34 10.88 29.56
C GLU A 45 1.05 10.10 29.88
N SER A 46 0.12 9.98 28.93
CA SER A 46 -1.18 9.35 29.14
C SER A 46 -1.18 7.85 28.86
N ASP A 47 -2.16 7.13 29.41
CA ASP A 47 -2.39 5.71 29.12
C ASP A 47 -2.65 5.42 27.63
N LYS A 48 -3.05 6.43 26.84
CA LYS A 48 -3.22 6.28 25.39
C LYS A 48 -1.88 6.03 24.71
N TYR A 49 -0.80 6.67 25.16
CA TYR A 49 0.54 6.40 24.64
C TYR A 49 1.06 5.04 25.11
N THR A 50 0.78 4.64 26.34
CA THR A 50 1.06 3.26 26.79
C THR A 50 0.37 2.23 25.89
N ARG A 51 -0.91 2.45 25.55
CA ARG A 51 -1.62 1.59 24.59
C ARG A 51 -1.00 1.62 23.19
N PHE A 52 -0.56 2.78 22.71
CA PHE A 52 0.17 2.89 21.44
C PHE A 52 1.47 2.06 21.46
N CYS A 53 2.27 2.14 22.53
CA CYS A 53 3.48 1.35 22.68
C CYS A 53 3.21 -0.16 22.70
N GLN A 54 2.11 -0.61 23.31
CA GLN A 54 1.70 -2.02 23.26
C GLN A 54 1.44 -2.49 21.83
N TRP A 55 0.72 -1.68 21.04
CA TRP A 55 0.47 -1.98 19.62
C TRP A 55 1.76 -1.94 18.79
N LYS A 56 2.62 -0.95 19.02
CA LYS A 56 3.92 -0.87 18.33
C LYS A 56 4.83 -2.04 18.67
N ASN A 57 4.80 -2.52 19.91
CA ASN A 57 5.55 -3.71 20.32
C ASN A 57 5.04 -4.96 19.58
N LEU A 58 3.72 -5.10 19.40
CA LEU A 58 3.16 -6.19 18.60
C LEU A 58 3.62 -6.09 17.15
N GLU A 59 3.57 -4.91 16.54
CA GLU A 59 3.98 -4.64 15.15
C GLU A 59 5.46 -4.94 14.90
N LEU A 60 6.35 -4.55 15.81
CA LEU A 60 7.80 -4.74 15.67
C LEU A 60 8.24 -6.20 15.90
N ASN A 61 7.46 -6.99 16.63
CA ASN A 61 7.76 -8.41 16.91
C ASN A 61 7.00 -9.38 16.02
N ILE A 62 6.39 -8.91 14.92
CA ILE A 62 5.73 -9.81 13.98
C ILE A 62 6.78 -10.72 13.33
N GLN A 63 6.71 -12.01 13.64
CA GLN A 63 7.44 -13.06 12.94
C GLN A 63 6.44 -13.93 12.18
N LEU A 64 6.26 -13.63 10.90
CA LEU A 64 5.32 -14.37 10.08
C LEU A 64 5.87 -15.72 9.62
N THR A 65 4.99 -16.70 9.66
CA THR A 65 5.16 -18.04 9.14
C THR A 65 3.99 -18.38 8.22
N MET A 66 4.05 -19.54 7.57
CA MET A 66 2.93 -20.03 6.77
C MET A 66 1.67 -20.32 7.64
N ASN A 67 1.83 -20.61 8.93
CA ASN A 67 0.71 -20.93 9.81
C ASN A 67 -0.15 -19.71 10.16
N ASP A 68 0.38 -18.50 9.99
CA ASP A 68 -0.36 -17.24 10.17
C ASP A 68 -1.35 -16.96 9.03
N PHE A 69 -1.36 -17.82 7.99
CA PHE A 69 -2.19 -17.69 6.81
C PHE A 69 -2.93 -18.99 6.48
N SER A 70 -4.25 -18.90 6.36
CA SER A 70 -5.03 -19.94 5.71
C SER A 70 -4.87 -19.80 4.20
N VAL A 71 -4.05 -20.67 3.60
CA VAL A 71 -3.78 -20.66 2.15
C VAL A 71 -4.91 -21.39 1.41
N HIS A 72 -5.44 -20.73 0.38
CA HIS A 72 -6.49 -21.23 -0.50
C HIS A 72 -5.93 -21.61 -1.88
N ARG A 73 -6.81 -21.67 -2.89
CA ARG A 73 -6.45 -22.05 -4.26
C ARG A 73 -5.38 -21.14 -4.87
N ILE A 74 -4.63 -21.71 -5.81
CA ILE A 74 -3.72 -20.98 -6.69
C ILE A 74 -4.56 -20.02 -7.56
N ILE A 75 -4.12 -18.76 -7.64
CA ILE A 75 -4.71 -17.70 -8.47
C ILE A 75 -3.76 -17.23 -9.58
N GLY A 76 -2.48 -17.61 -9.52
CA GLY A 76 -1.51 -17.27 -10.55
C GLY A 76 -0.30 -18.21 -10.54
N ARG A 77 0.33 -18.42 -11.70
CA ARG A 77 1.55 -19.24 -11.84
C ARG A 77 2.61 -18.44 -12.58
N GLY A 78 3.84 -18.50 -12.09
CA GLY A 78 4.96 -17.75 -12.66
C GLY A 78 6.24 -18.58 -12.81
N GLY A 79 7.26 -17.96 -13.39
CA GLY A 79 8.53 -18.61 -13.71
C GLY A 79 9.31 -19.14 -12.50
N PHE A 80 9.16 -18.51 -11.33
CA PHE A 80 9.85 -18.86 -10.08
C PHE A 80 8.93 -19.44 -9.00
N GLY A 81 7.61 -19.47 -9.20
CA GLY A 81 6.69 -19.83 -8.13
C GLY A 81 5.22 -19.71 -8.50
N GLU A 82 4.39 -19.63 -7.47
CA GLU A 82 2.93 -19.60 -7.57
C GLU A 82 2.36 -18.50 -6.67
N VAL A 83 1.16 -18.04 -7.00
CA VAL A 83 0.40 -17.07 -6.22
C VAL A 83 -0.85 -17.76 -5.71
N TYR A 84 -1.09 -17.69 -4.41
CA TYR A 84 -2.26 -18.27 -3.75
C TYR A 84 -3.15 -17.16 -3.21
N GLY A 85 -4.47 -17.33 -3.25
CA GLY A 85 -5.32 -16.55 -2.35
C GLY A 85 -5.11 -17.03 -0.92
N CYS A 86 -5.06 -16.13 0.07
CA CYS A 86 -4.95 -16.52 1.47
C CYS A 86 -5.71 -15.56 2.38
N ARG A 87 -5.96 -16.01 3.62
CA ARG A 87 -6.54 -15.21 4.69
C ARG A 87 -5.59 -15.16 5.88
N LYS A 88 -5.27 -13.97 6.38
CA LYS A 88 -4.47 -13.81 7.60
C LYS A 88 -5.30 -14.24 8.81
N ALA A 89 -4.77 -15.12 9.66
CA ALA A 89 -5.55 -15.80 10.70
C ALA A 89 -6.06 -14.87 11.82
N ASP A 90 -5.26 -13.88 12.21
CA ASP A 90 -5.56 -12.95 13.31
C ASP A 90 -6.57 -11.85 12.95
N THR A 91 -6.49 -11.32 11.73
CA THR A 91 -7.33 -10.20 11.26
C THR A 91 -8.46 -10.64 10.35
N GLY A 92 -8.38 -11.84 9.77
CA GLY A 92 -9.32 -12.33 8.78
C GLY A 92 -9.22 -11.64 7.42
N LYS A 93 -8.25 -10.73 7.21
CA LYS A 93 -8.05 -9.99 5.95
C LYS A 93 -7.55 -10.92 4.85
N MET A 94 -8.10 -10.75 3.65
CA MET A 94 -7.76 -11.51 2.45
C MET A 94 -6.56 -10.88 1.73
N TYR A 95 -5.68 -11.73 1.20
CA TYR A 95 -4.46 -11.35 0.49
C TYR A 95 -4.15 -12.30 -0.66
N ALA A 96 -3.24 -11.88 -1.54
CA ALA A 96 -2.51 -12.75 -2.43
C ALA A 96 -1.14 -13.08 -1.83
N MET A 97 -0.80 -14.36 -1.71
CA MET A 97 0.51 -14.82 -1.26
C MET A 97 1.32 -15.32 -2.46
N LYS A 98 2.30 -14.53 -2.89
CA LYS A 98 3.25 -14.91 -3.93
C LYS A 98 4.42 -15.67 -3.30
N CYS A 99 4.50 -16.96 -3.57
CA CYS A 99 5.53 -17.85 -3.05
C CYS A 99 6.54 -18.21 -4.16
N LEU A 100 7.78 -17.76 -4.01
CA LEU A 100 8.88 -18.08 -4.92
C LEU A 100 9.73 -19.22 -4.33
N ASP A 101 10.01 -20.26 -5.13
CA ASP A 101 10.82 -21.40 -4.70
C ASP A 101 12.32 -21.07 -4.82
N LYS A 102 13.05 -21.18 -3.71
CA LYS A 102 14.48 -20.83 -3.64
C LYS A 102 15.35 -21.70 -4.54
N LYS A 103 15.03 -22.98 -4.71
CA LYS A 103 15.76 -23.88 -5.62
C LYS A 103 15.56 -23.45 -7.06
N ARG A 104 14.31 -23.11 -7.45
CA ARG A 104 13.99 -22.61 -8.80
C ARG A 104 14.63 -21.26 -9.08
N ILE A 105 14.67 -20.36 -8.11
CA ILE A 105 15.39 -19.08 -8.23
C ILE A 105 16.87 -19.35 -8.53
N LYS A 106 17.54 -20.16 -7.69
CA LYS A 106 18.96 -20.48 -7.84
C LYS A 106 19.27 -21.15 -9.17
N MET A 107 18.45 -22.13 -9.58
CA MET A 107 18.61 -22.84 -10.85
C MET A 107 18.56 -21.91 -12.06
N LYS A 108 17.78 -20.82 -11.98
CA LYS A 108 17.59 -19.85 -13.05
C LYS A 108 18.39 -18.55 -12.84
N GLN A 109 19.28 -18.51 -11.83
CA GLN A 109 20.08 -17.33 -11.47
C GLN A 109 19.23 -16.06 -11.24
N GLY A 110 18.06 -16.22 -10.60
CA GLY A 110 17.06 -15.18 -10.42
C GLY A 110 17.15 -14.39 -9.11
N GLU A 111 18.25 -14.51 -8.34
CA GLU A 111 18.38 -13.94 -7.00
C GLU A 111 18.22 -12.42 -7.00
N THR A 112 18.89 -11.74 -7.93
CA THR A 112 18.81 -10.28 -8.09
C THR A 112 17.39 -9.84 -8.44
N LEU A 113 16.67 -10.59 -9.29
CA LEU A 113 15.28 -10.29 -9.64
C LEU A 113 14.37 -10.36 -8.41
N ALA A 114 14.49 -11.41 -7.59
CA ALA A 114 13.68 -11.57 -6.38
C ALA A 114 13.97 -10.49 -5.33
N LEU A 115 15.25 -10.10 -5.18
CA LEU A 115 15.64 -9.02 -4.26
C LEU A 115 15.15 -7.65 -4.74
N ASN A 116 15.30 -7.36 -6.03
CA ASN A 116 14.83 -6.12 -6.63
C ASN A 116 13.31 -6.01 -6.51
N GLU A 117 12.56 -7.10 -6.73
CA GLU A 117 11.11 -7.12 -6.56
C GLU A 117 10.72 -6.72 -5.13
N ARG A 118 11.37 -7.32 -4.10
CA ARG A 118 11.12 -6.94 -2.70
C ARG A 118 11.42 -5.46 -2.43
N ILE A 119 12.56 -4.95 -2.92
CA ILE A 119 12.97 -3.55 -2.70
C ILE A 119 11.96 -2.60 -3.35
N MET A 120 11.61 -2.84 -4.61
CA MET A 120 10.66 -2.00 -5.34
C MET A 120 9.28 -2.02 -4.68
N LEU A 121 8.79 -3.19 -4.28
CA LEU A 121 7.53 -3.32 -3.55
C LEU A 121 7.56 -2.56 -2.22
N SER A 122 8.67 -2.62 -1.48
CA SER A 122 8.83 -1.85 -0.24
C SER A 122 8.82 -0.34 -0.49
N LEU A 123 9.40 0.15 -1.58
CA LEU A 123 9.43 1.58 -1.92
C LEU A 123 8.05 2.10 -2.33
N VAL A 124 7.32 1.36 -3.17
CA VAL A 124 5.99 1.79 -3.65
C VAL A 124 4.89 1.63 -2.61
N SER A 125 5.09 0.80 -1.58
CA SER A 125 4.12 0.58 -0.50
C SER A 125 4.29 1.57 0.68
N THR A 126 5.03 2.67 0.49
CA THR A 126 5.33 3.63 1.57
C THR A 126 4.16 4.58 1.84
N GLY A 127 3.24 4.14 2.71
CA GLY A 127 2.34 5.01 3.50
C GLY A 127 1.20 5.73 2.78
N ALA A 128 1.26 5.91 1.46
CA ALA A 128 0.16 6.42 0.65
C ALA A 128 -0.43 5.26 -0.15
N ASP A 129 -1.58 4.75 0.30
CA ASP A 129 -2.31 3.68 -0.40
C ASP A 129 -2.50 4.08 -1.88
N CYS A 130 -1.90 3.32 -2.78
CA CYS A 130 -2.10 3.48 -4.20
C CYS A 130 -3.19 2.51 -4.66
N PRO A 131 -4.37 2.98 -5.10
CA PRO A 131 -5.41 2.07 -5.57
C PRO A 131 -5.06 1.37 -6.89
N PHE A 132 -3.98 1.79 -7.57
CA PHE A 132 -3.59 1.30 -8.90
C PHE A 132 -2.29 0.49 -8.91
N ILE A 133 -1.64 0.31 -7.76
CA ILE A 133 -0.45 -0.54 -7.60
C ILE A 133 -0.79 -1.63 -6.60
N VAL A 134 -0.45 -2.87 -6.93
CA VAL A 134 -0.47 -3.97 -5.96
C VAL A 134 0.67 -3.74 -4.96
N CYS A 135 0.30 -3.39 -3.73
CA CYS A 135 1.23 -3.11 -2.66
C CYS A 135 1.57 -4.37 -1.87
N MET A 136 2.73 -4.35 -1.22
CA MET A 136 3.18 -5.41 -0.33
C MET A 136 2.92 -5.02 1.11
N THR A 137 2.12 -5.82 1.81
CA THR A 137 1.90 -5.65 3.25
C THR A 137 2.98 -6.34 4.07
N TYR A 138 3.39 -7.55 3.65
CA TYR A 138 4.40 -8.32 4.38
C TYR A 138 5.35 -9.05 3.44
N ALA A 139 6.58 -9.27 3.91
CA ALA A 139 7.55 -10.17 3.29
C ALA A 139 8.15 -11.08 4.36
N PHE A 140 8.19 -12.37 4.10
CA PHE A 140 8.84 -13.35 4.96
C PHE A 140 9.41 -14.48 4.12
N HIS A 141 10.16 -15.39 4.73
CA HIS A 141 10.67 -16.56 4.03
C HIS A 141 10.60 -17.80 4.92
N THR A 142 10.43 -18.95 4.27
CA THR A 142 10.61 -20.27 4.89
C THR A 142 12.00 -20.81 4.49
N PRO A 143 12.41 -22.02 4.92
CA PRO A 143 13.65 -22.63 4.43
C PRO A 143 13.70 -22.75 2.90
N ASP A 144 12.56 -23.02 2.26
CA ASP A 144 12.43 -23.34 0.84
C ASP A 144 11.81 -22.23 -0.03
N LYS A 145 11.09 -21.26 0.56
CA LYS A 145 10.34 -20.24 -0.20
C LYS A 145 10.63 -18.81 0.27
N LEU A 146 10.54 -17.86 -0.66
CA LEU A 146 10.34 -16.44 -0.38
C LEU A 146 8.84 -16.13 -0.55
N CYS A 147 8.24 -15.45 0.41
CA CYS A 147 6.80 -15.18 0.43
C CYS A 147 6.53 -13.67 0.50
N PHE A 148 5.77 -13.16 -0.47
CA PHE A 148 5.26 -11.79 -0.47
C PHE A 148 3.75 -11.82 -0.27
N VAL A 149 3.26 -11.04 0.70
CA VAL A 149 1.83 -10.88 0.98
C VAL A 149 1.40 -9.56 0.37
N LEU A 150 0.56 -9.66 -0.65
CA LEU A 150 0.18 -8.60 -1.58
C LEU A 150 -1.33 -8.39 -1.56
N ASP A 151 -1.78 -7.26 -2.11
CA ASP A 151 -3.20 -7.03 -2.37
C ASP A 151 -3.80 -8.12 -3.26
N LEU A 152 -5.02 -8.56 -2.90
CA LEU A 152 -5.71 -9.61 -3.62
C LEU A 152 -6.50 -9.04 -4.81
N MET A 153 -6.07 -9.39 -6.02
CA MET A 153 -6.77 -9.04 -7.26
C MET A 153 -7.53 -10.26 -7.80
N ASN A 154 -8.86 -10.23 -7.74
CA ASN A 154 -9.71 -11.37 -8.15
C ASN A 154 -10.11 -11.36 -9.63
N GLY A 155 -9.75 -10.30 -10.37
CA GLY A 155 -10.22 -10.06 -11.74
C GLY A 155 -9.43 -10.76 -12.85
N GLY A 156 -8.32 -11.43 -12.55
CA GLY A 156 -7.37 -11.89 -13.57
C GLY A 156 -6.50 -10.76 -14.11
N ASP A 157 -5.68 -11.05 -15.13
CA ASP A 157 -4.81 -10.06 -15.77
C ASP A 157 -5.38 -9.56 -17.10
N LEU A 158 -4.84 -8.44 -17.60
CA LEU A 158 -5.31 -7.81 -18.84
C LEU A 158 -5.05 -8.69 -20.07
N HIS A 159 -4.03 -9.56 -20.04
CA HIS A 159 -3.75 -10.48 -21.14
C HIS A 159 -4.86 -11.52 -21.29
N TYR A 160 -5.35 -12.07 -20.18
CA TYR A 160 -6.52 -12.94 -20.18
C TYR A 160 -7.73 -12.24 -20.80
N HIS A 161 -8.05 -11.03 -20.34
CA HIS A 161 -9.19 -10.27 -20.87
C HIS A 161 -9.06 -9.96 -22.37
N LEU A 162 -7.87 -9.55 -22.83
CA LEU A 162 -7.60 -9.35 -24.26
C LEU A 162 -7.75 -10.64 -25.08
N SER A 163 -7.32 -11.78 -24.52
CA SER A 163 -7.45 -13.07 -25.21
C SER A 163 -8.90 -13.54 -25.36
N GLN A 164 -9.76 -13.20 -24.40
CA GLN A 164 -11.17 -13.63 -24.38
C GLN A 164 -12.09 -12.63 -25.10
N HIS A 165 -11.90 -11.33 -24.88
CA HIS A 165 -12.76 -10.27 -25.41
C HIS A 165 -12.28 -9.70 -26.75
N GLY A 166 -11.02 -9.97 -27.15
CA GLY A 166 -10.40 -9.36 -28.33
C GLY A 166 -9.85 -7.97 -28.03
N VAL A 167 -9.84 -7.10 -29.04
CA VAL A 167 -9.28 -5.74 -28.93
C VAL A 167 -10.28 -4.83 -28.23
N PHE A 168 -9.81 -4.07 -27.23
CA PHE A 168 -10.61 -3.05 -26.55
C PHE A 168 -10.90 -1.86 -27.47
N ASN A 169 -12.08 -1.27 -27.28
CA ASN A 169 -12.39 0.01 -27.89
C ASN A 169 -11.65 1.17 -27.19
N GLU A 170 -11.70 2.36 -27.79
CA GLU A 170 -10.97 3.53 -27.27
C GLU A 170 -11.40 3.92 -25.85
N GLN A 171 -12.69 3.80 -25.51
CA GLN A 171 -13.19 4.18 -24.18
C GLN A 171 -12.68 3.22 -23.10
N GLU A 172 -12.70 1.92 -23.38
CA GLU A 172 -12.15 0.88 -22.51
C GLU A 172 -10.63 1.05 -22.33
N MET A 173 -9.91 1.27 -23.43
CA MET A 173 -8.47 1.47 -23.37
C MET A 173 -8.10 2.75 -22.60
N ARG A 174 -8.88 3.83 -22.77
CA ARG A 174 -8.68 5.09 -22.04
C ARG A 174 -8.84 4.89 -20.53
N PHE A 175 -9.80 4.06 -20.12
CA PHE A 175 -10.00 3.72 -18.70
C PHE A 175 -8.75 3.04 -18.12
N TYR A 176 -8.29 1.94 -18.73
CA TYR A 176 -7.09 1.22 -18.25
C TYR A 176 -5.83 2.09 -18.32
N ALA A 177 -5.68 2.88 -19.37
CA ALA A 177 -4.55 3.80 -19.51
C ALA A 177 -4.52 4.84 -18.40
N ALA A 178 -5.68 5.41 -18.02
CA ALA A 178 -5.76 6.37 -16.92
C ALA A 178 -5.33 5.76 -15.59
N GLU A 179 -5.77 4.54 -15.26
CA GLU A 179 -5.36 3.84 -14.04
C GLU A 179 -3.86 3.54 -14.02
N VAL A 180 -3.29 3.09 -15.15
CA VAL A 180 -1.85 2.83 -15.29
C VAL A 180 -1.03 4.11 -15.12
N ILE A 181 -1.47 5.22 -15.70
CA ILE A 181 -0.80 6.52 -15.56
C ILE A 181 -0.83 6.98 -14.10
N LEU A 182 -1.98 6.92 -13.42
CA LEU A 182 -2.12 7.31 -12.00
C LEU A 182 -1.38 6.37 -11.03
N GLY A 183 -1.19 5.12 -11.44
CA GLY A 183 -0.38 4.14 -10.72
C GLY A 183 1.12 4.36 -10.84
N ASN A 184 1.58 5.11 -11.83
CA ASN A 184 3.01 5.37 -11.96
C ASN A 184 3.48 6.34 -10.85
N PRO A 185 4.46 5.94 -10.01
CA PRO A 185 5.00 6.80 -8.96
C PRO A 185 5.50 8.16 -9.47
N ASP A 186 6.01 8.23 -10.70
CA ASP A 186 6.52 9.48 -11.29
C ASP A 186 5.41 10.51 -11.53
N PHE A 187 4.16 10.06 -11.71
CA PHE A 187 2.99 10.93 -11.89
C PHE A 187 2.32 11.33 -10.58
N ARG A 188 2.76 10.79 -9.44
CA ARG A 188 2.24 11.16 -8.11
C ARG A 188 2.91 12.40 -7.51
N PHE A 189 3.99 12.87 -8.12
CA PHE A 189 4.77 14.03 -7.67
C PHE A 189 4.71 15.23 -8.64
N VAL A 190 3.78 15.21 -9.60
CA VAL A 190 3.52 16.33 -10.52
C VAL A 190 2.22 17.04 -10.16
#